data_AF-A0A5P3AX16-F1
#
_entry.id   AF-A0A5P3AX16-F1
#
_cell.length_a   1.000
_cell.length_b   1.000
_cell.length_c   1.000
_cell.angle_alpha   90.00
_cell.angle_beta   90.00
_cell.angle_gamma   90.00
#
_symmetry.space_group_name_H-M   'P 1'
#
loop_
_entity.id
_entity.type
_entity.pdbx_description
1 polymer ?
#
loop_
_entity_poly.entity_id
_entity_poly.type
_entity_poly.pdbx_seq_one_letter_code
_entity_poly.pdbx_strand_id
1 'polypeptide(L)'
;MNNLFDSIERRYLEAARHNENVYDYYNTSARADMTIIRNTLEGWFLNYPENEKKELKSRFKKDFYSAFYELFLYELFSKLGYEITIHPNLPSSPKRPDFLICRDGLEIYVEAKVVTNKTDEQEAFERKRNEFYDNLNKLDSGDFLLYVERFDILTKKQPGTKGIIAYIEQELNKINPDMVSKDIKESGIGKLPVIEYNNGDIHVVVKPIPVTPSARKVKKRPIGIYPVETFLGGGEEALRNSIGKKAKKYGKLDKPFIICLNSLDVRMSGKTDVDNAIWGSPALSYPIDSEILENKWKRQADGVFFNKRGVRFKNLTGIFVSEICPHNISVANYWLYEHPFSENKMDFNKIGLKFNYMHEDHIVDNTGDDIGDILHISKDWLV
;
A
#
# COMPACT_ATOMS: atom_id res chain seq x y z
N MET A 1 -1.70 -11.47 27.19
CA MET A 1 -0.74 -11.92 26.15
C MET A 1 0.01 -10.68 25.74
N ASN A 2 1.27 -10.54 26.17
CA ASN A 2 1.82 -9.18 26.32
C ASN A 2 2.63 -8.68 25.12
N ASN A 3 3.08 -9.58 24.23
CA ASN A 3 3.95 -9.23 23.11
C ASN A 3 3.31 -9.60 21.77
N LEU A 4 3.39 -8.70 20.78
CA LEU A 4 2.94 -8.89 19.41
C LEU A 4 3.81 -9.91 18.66
N PHE A 5 5.13 -9.80 18.82
CA PHE A 5 6.14 -10.68 18.26
C PHE A 5 6.64 -11.67 19.32
N ASP A 6 7.30 -12.72 18.86
CA ASP A 6 7.77 -13.78 19.75
C ASP A 6 9.11 -13.41 20.38
N SER A 7 9.32 -13.80 21.63
CA SER A 7 10.56 -13.54 22.36
C SER A 7 11.63 -14.57 21.96
N ILE A 8 12.24 -14.34 20.80
CA ILE A 8 13.27 -15.22 20.21
C ILE A 8 14.59 -14.48 19.97
N GLU A 9 15.69 -15.24 19.96
CA GLU A 9 16.96 -14.75 19.42
C GLU A 9 16.87 -14.63 17.90
N ARG A 10 17.25 -13.46 17.36
CA ARG A 10 17.14 -13.15 15.93
C ARG A 10 18.52 -13.00 15.33
N ARG A 11 18.77 -13.72 14.24
CA ARG A 11 20.05 -13.68 13.50
C ARG A 11 19.89 -13.47 11.99
N TYR A 12 18.65 -13.35 11.49
CA TYR A 12 18.38 -13.24 10.06
C TYR A 12 18.58 -11.80 9.56
N LEU A 13 19.69 -11.54 8.86
CA LEU A 13 20.07 -10.22 8.37
C LEU A 13 19.73 -9.98 6.89
N GLU A 14 19.26 -11.02 6.20
CA GLU A 14 18.93 -10.96 4.78
C GLU A 14 17.59 -10.22 4.58
N ALA A 15 17.35 -9.73 3.37
CA ALA A 15 16.04 -9.17 3.02
C ALA A 15 14.93 -10.24 3.03
N ALA A 16 13.68 -9.81 2.98
CA ALA A 16 12.53 -10.72 2.88
C ALA A 16 12.56 -11.49 1.55
N ARG A 17 12.07 -12.74 1.54
CA ARG A 17 11.72 -13.41 0.28
C ARG A 17 10.44 -12.81 -0.29
N HIS A 18 10.22 -12.88 -1.59
CA HIS A 18 9.06 -12.30 -2.25
C HIS A 18 7.73 -12.90 -1.75
N ASN A 19 7.72 -14.21 -1.46
CA ASN A 19 6.57 -14.89 -0.88
C ASN A 19 6.70 -15.13 0.64
N GLU A 20 7.63 -14.46 1.30
CA GLU A 20 7.73 -14.57 2.76
C GLU A 20 6.48 -13.99 3.43
N ASN A 21 5.95 -14.69 4.42
CA ASN A 21 4.91 -14.12 5.25
C ASN A 21 5.48 -12.89 5.97
N VAL A 22 4.78 -11.75 5.85
CA VAL A 22 5.26 -10.46 6.37
C VAL A 22 5.48 -10.52 7.88
N TYR A 23 4.57 -11.17 8.63
CA TYR A 23 4.74 -11.35 10.07
C TYR A 23 5.99 -12.16 10.38
N ASP A 24 6.20 -13.29 9.71
CA ASP A 24 7.33 -14.18 9.96
C ASP A 24 8.67 -13.46 9.71
N TYR A 25 8.74 -12.65 8.65
CA TYR A 25 9.91 -11.83 8.37
C TYR A 25 10.17 -10.81 9.47
N TYR A 26 9.16 -10.05 9.90
CA TYR A 26 9.30 -9.09 11.01
C TYR A 26 9.66 -9.78 12.34
N ASN A 27 9.09 -10.97 12.56
CA ASN A 27 9.31 -11.75 13.76
C ASN A 27 10.73 -12.31 13.84
N THR A 28 11.39 -12.59 12.71
CA THR A 28 12.69 -13.27 12.67
C THR A 28 13.86 -12.37 12.28
N SER A 29 13.60 -11.24 11.60
CA SER A 29 14.64 -10.34 11.11
C SER A 29 15.41 -9.66 12.24
N ALA A 30 16.73 -9.71 12.12
CA ALA A 30 17.71 -9.09 13.00
C ALA A 30 18.24 -7.76 12.45
N ARG A 31 17.72 -7.26 11.32
CA ARG A 31 18.13 -5.97 10.77
C ARG A 31 17.77 -4.84 11.74
N ALA A 32 18.59 -3.77 11.73
CA ALA A 32 18.42 -2.63 12.63
C ALA A 32 17.08 -1.91 12.38
N ASP A 33 16.78 -1.60 11.12
CA ASP A 33 15.51 -1.01 10.69
C ASP A 33 14.29 -1.84 11.14
N MET A 34 14.33 -3.16 10.92
CA MET A 34 13.26 -4.08 11.33
C MET A 34 13.08 -4.13 12.85
N THR A 35 14.16 -3.99 13.60
CA THR A 35 14.11 -3.95 15.08
C THR A 35 13.42 -2.68 15.56
N ILE A 36 13.73 -1.53 14.95
CA ILE A 36 13.10 -0.24 15.29
C ILE A 36 11.59 -0.31 15.00
N ILE A 37 11.20 -0.81 13.83
CA ILE A 37 9.79 -0.95 13.46
C ILE A 37 9.07 -1.92 14.40
N ARG A 38 9.66 -3.09 14.67
CA ARG A 38 9.10 -4.08 15.59
C ARG A 38 8.89 -3.52 16.99
N ASN A 39 9.86 -2.78 17.52
CA ASN A 39 9.73 -2.15 18.84
C ASN A 39 8.62 -1.08 18.86
N THR A 40 8.46 -0.33 17.76
CA THR A 40 7.39 0.66 17.61
C THR A 40 6.02 -0.02 17.63
N LEU A 41 5.85 -1.08 16.83
CA LEU A 41 4.60 -1.85 16.80
C LEU A 41 4.31 -2.57 18.13
N GLU A 42 5.34 -3.07 18.83
CA GLU A 42 5.18 -3.60 20.19
C GLU A 42 4.70 -2.51 21.16
N GLY A 43 5.27 -1.31 21.09
CA GLY A 43 4.84 -0.17 21.89
C GLY A 43 3.35 0.15 21.71
N TRP A 44 2.89 0.21 20.45
CA TRP A 44 1.47 0.40 20.14
C TRP A 44 0.61 -0.77 20.64
N PHE A 45 1.08 -2.00 20.43
CA PHE A 45 0.36 -3.19 20.86
C PHE A 45 0.23 -3.31 22.38
N LEU A 46 1.21 -2.82 23.15
CA LEU A 46 1.13 -2.78 24.61
C LEU A 46 -0.01 -1.90 25.11
N ASN A 47 -0.28 -0.79 24.41
CA ASN A 47 -1.38 0.14 24.70
C ASN A 47 -2.75 -0.39 24.25
N TYR A 48 -2.79 -1.40 23.39
CA TYR A 48 -4.04 -1.99 22.91
C TYR A 48 -4.81 -2.70 24.04
N PRO A 49 -6.16 -2.78 24.01
CA PRO A 49 -6.94 -3.39 25.09
C PRO A 49 -6.62 -4.88 25.28
N GLU A 50 -6.39 -5.30 26.54
CA GLU A 50 -5.88 -6.64 26.88
C GLU A 50 -6.78 -7.79 26.39
N ASN A 51 -8.11 -7.59 26.39
CA ASN A 51 -9.09 -8.55 25.87
C ASN A 51 -9.01 -8.73 24.35
N GLU A 52 -8.53 -7.73 23.61
CA GLU A 52 -8.47 -7.73 22.15
C GLU A 52 -7.10 -8.16 21.61
N LYS A 53 -6.03 -8.08 22.42
CA LYS A 53 -4.65 -8.41 22.02
C LYS A 53 -4.49 -9.79 21.37
N LYS A 54 -5.18 -10.82 21.92
CA LYS A 54 -5.07 -12.20 21.42
C LYS A 54 -5.60 -12.31 19.98
N GLU A 55 -6.72 -11.67 19.70
CA GLU A 55 -7.37 -11.65 18.40
C GLU A 55 -6.47 -10.91 17.40
N LEU A 56 -6.05 -9.69 17.77
CA LEU A 56 -5.22 -8.85 16.91
C LEU A 56 -3.90 -9.53 16.55
N LYS A 57 -3.19 -10.12 17.53
CA LYS A 57 -1.95 -10.89 17.27
C LYS A 57 -2.19 -12.07 16.33
N SER A 58 -3.31 -12.77 16.46
CA SER A 58 -3.67 -13.85 15.53
C SER A 58 -3.88 -13.32 14.11
N ARG A 59 -4.47 -12.12 13.97
CA ARG A 59 -4.67 -11.49 12.66
C ARG A 59 -3.37 -11.00 12.05
N PHE A 60 -2.44 -10.45 12.82
CA PHE A 60 -1.11 -10.08 12.31
C PHE A 60 -0.41 -11.23 11.58
N LYS A 61 -0.57 -12.47 12.05
CA LYS A 61 0.00 -13.67 11.41
C LYS A 61 -0.67 -14.04 10.09
N LYS A 62 -1.96 -13.74 9.93
CA LYS A 62 -2.80 -14.17 8.79
C LYS A 62 -3.01 -13.08 7.74
N ASP A 63 -3.23 -11.85 8.19
CA ASP A 63 -3.58 -10.67 7.41
C ASP A 63 -2.88 -9.44 8.03
N PHE A 64 -1.56 -9.41 7.83
CA PHE A 64 -0.65 -8.44 8.46
C PHE A 64 -1.07 -7.00 8.20
N TYR A 65 -1.36 -6.63 6.95
CA TYR A 65 -1.64 -5.24 6.60
C TYR A 65 -2.97 -4.74 7.17
N SER A 66 -4.01 -5.58 7.20
CA SER A 66 -5.28 -5.21 7.83
C SER A 66 -5.14 -5.04 9.34
N ALA A 67 -4.43 -5.97 10.00
CA ALA A 67 -4.19 -5.88 11.45
C ALA A 67 -3.28 -4.70 11.81
N PHE A 68 -2.24 -4.45 11.02
CA PHE A 68 -1.40 -3.26 11.15
C PHE A 68 -2.22 -1.98 11.02
N TYR A 69 -3.11 -1.90 10.03
CA TYR A 69 -3.89 -0.68 9.81
C TYR A 69 -4.85 -0.39 10.95
N GLU A 70 -5.48 -1.42 11.52
CA GLU A 70 -6.30 -1.26 12.74
C GLU A 70 -5.47 -0.80 13.94
N LEU A 71 -4.28 -1.39 14.16
CA LEU A 71 -3.39 -0.95 15.23
C LEU A 71 -2.90 0.49 15.03
N PHE A 72 -2.59 0.87 13.79
CA PHE A 72 -2.22 2.23 13.42
C PHE A 72 -3.35 3.22 13.71
N LEU A 73 -4.59 2.92 13.30
CA LEU A 73 -5.73 3.81 13.55
C LEU A 73 -6.00 3.94 15.05
N TYR A 74 -5.89 2.85 15.80
CA TYR A 74 -6.01 2.87 17.26
C TYR A 74 -4.97 3.82 17.88
N GLU A 75 -3.69 3.70 17.49
CA GLU A 75 -2.64 4.58 18.00
C GLU A 75 -2.86 6.03 17.56
N LEU A 76 -3.20 6.28 16.28
CA LEU A 76 -3.46 7.61 15.74
C LEU A 76 -4.55 8.33 16.54
N PHE A 77 -5.72 7.72 16.69
CA PHE A 77 -6.82 8.33 17.43
C PHE A 77 -6.51 8.46 18.93
N SER A 78 -5.78 7.50 19.51
CA SER A 78 -5.33 7.61 20.91
C SER A 78 -4.39 8.80 21.11
N LYS A 79 -3.47 9.07 20.16
CA LYS A 79 -2.56 10.22 20.19
C LYS A 79 -3.25 11.55 19.94
N LEU A 80 -4.34 11.55 19.17
CA LEU A 80 -5.28 12.66 19.13
C LEU A 80 -6.08 12.81 20.44
N GLY A 81 -5.98 11.90 21.41
CA GLY A 81 -6.68 12.00 22.70
C GLY A 81 -8.13 11.53 22.66
N TYR A 82 -8.48 10.65 21.71
CA TYR A 82 -9.77 9.97 21.71
C TYR A 82 -9.76 8.77 22.66
N GLU A 83 -10.88 8.58 23.36
CA GLU A 83 -11.24 7.30 23.96
C GLU A 83 -11.78 6.38 22.86
N ILE A 84 -11.37 5.12 22.85
CA ILE A 84 -11.67 4.19 21.76
C ILE A 84 -12.38 2.95 22.30
N THR A 85 -13.59 2.71 21.81
CA THR A 85 -14.31 1.45 21.99
C THR A 85 -14.15 0.59 20.74
N ILE A 86 -13.56 -0.60 20.89
CA ILE A 86 -13.41 -1.56 19.80
C ILE A 86 -14.71 -2.35 19.63
N HIS A 87 -15.14 -2.53 18.38
CA HIS A 87 -16.35 -3.28 18.02
C HIS A 87 -17.60 -2.86 18.80
N PRO A 88 -18.00 -1.56 18.74
CA PRO A 88 -19.19 -1.07 19.43
C PRO A 88 -20.46 -1.75 18.91
N ASN A 89 -21.45 -1.91 19.78
CA ASN A 89 -22.79 -2.32 19.35
C ASN A 89 -23.51 -1.16 18.66
N LEU A 90 -24.25 -1.46 17.60
CA LEU A 90 -25.12 -0.50 16.95
C LEU A 90 -26.59 -0.72 17.38
N PRO A 91 -27.38 0.35 17.57
CA PRO A 91 -28.80 0.21 17.89
C PRO A 91 -29.61 -0.45 16.77
N SER A 92 -29.21 -0.22 15.51
CA SER A 92 -29.97 -0.55 14.31
C SER A 92 -29.44 -1.77 13.53
N SER A 93 -28.32 -2.37 13.96
CA SER A 93 -27.65 -3.43 13.21
C SER A 93 -26.92 -4.41 14.12
N PRO A 94 -26.95 -5.73 13.84
CA PRO A 94 -26.10 -6.69 14.55
C PRO A 94 -24.63 -6.61 14.11
N LYS A 95 -24.32 -5.88 13.03
CA LYS A 95 -22.95 -5.65 12.58
C LYS A 95 -22.32 -4.55 13.43
N ARG A 96 -20.99 -4.60 13.54
CA ARG A 96 -20.21 -3.70 14.38
C ARG A 96 -19.16 -2.97 13.53
N PRO A 97 -19.07 -1.63 13.61
CA PRO A 97 -17.91 -0.87 13.19
C PRO A 97 -16.63 -1.39 13.85
N ASP A 98 -15.48 -1.03 13.31
CA ASP A 98 -14.21 -1.42 13.93
C ASP A 98 -13.98 -0.63 15.22
N PHE A 99 -14.29 0.67 15.21
CA PHE A 99 -14.18 1.54 16.38
C PHE A 99 -15.37 2.48 16.57
N LEU A 100 -15.59 2.89 17.82
CA LEU A 100 -16.24 4.15 18.18
C LEU A 100 -15.17 4.99 18.89
N ILE A 101 -14.91 6.19 18.36
CA ILE A 101 -13.97 7.15 18.96
C ILE A 101 -14.74 8.29 19.61
N CYS A 102 -14.33 8.68 20.82
CA CYS A 102 -15.00 9.67 21.67
C CYS A 102 -14.01 10.72 22.18
N ARG A 103 -14.29 12.01 21.98
CA ARG A 103 -13.50 13.13 22.56
C ARG A 103 -14.35 14.39 22.62
N ASP A 104 -14.36 15.09 23.75
CA ASP A 104 -15.06 16.38 23.91
C ASP A 104 -16.54 16.37 23.44
N GLY A 105 -17.24 15.27 23.71
CA GLY A 105 -18.64 15.06 23.31
C GLY A 105 -18.85 14.72 21.82
N LEU A 106 -17.78 14.61 21.03
CA LEU A 106 -17.80 14.10 19.67
C LEU A 106 -17.68 12.58 19.70
N GLU A 107 -18.65 11.89 19.09
CA GLU A 107 -18.67 10.42 18.99
C GLU A 107 -18.76 10.03 17.50
N ILE A 108 -17.79 9.25 17.02
CA ILE A 108 -17.69 8.89 15.59
C ILE A 108 -17.48 7.39 15.45
N TYR A 109 -18.29 6.74 14.61
CA TYR A 109 -18.01 5.37 14.19
C TYR A 109 -16.92 5.36 13.11
N VAL A 110 -15.95 4.46 13.25
CA VAL A 110 -14.85 4.30 12.31
C VAL A 110 -14.82 2.86 11.77
N GLU A 111 -14.67 2.73 10.45
CA GLU A 111 -14.45 1.46 9.77
C GLU A 111 -13.09 1.46 9.08
N ALA A 112 -12.27 0.45 9.34
CA ALA A 112 -11.00 0.23 8.68
C ALA A 112 -11.14 -0.68 7.45
N LYS A 113 -10.32 -0.40 6.43
CA LYS A 113 -10.19 -1.28 5.27
C LYS A 113 -8.87 -1.06 4.54
N VAL A 114 -8.12 -2.14 4.32
CA VAL A 114 -7.06 -2.14 3.30
C VAL A 114 -7.68 -2.41 1.93
N VAL A 115 -7.33 -1.58 0.95
CA VAL A 115 -7.75 -1.69 -0.44
C VAL A 115 -6.65 -2.38 -1.23
N THR A 116 -6.99 -3.53 -1.82
CA THR A 116 -6.14 -4.27 -2.76
C THR A 116 -6.91 -4.46 -4.05
N ASN A 117 -6.27 -4.19 -5.20
CA ASN A 117 -6.92 -4.24 -6.51
C ASN A 117 -6.55 -5.50 -7.28
N LYS A 118 -6.46 -6.61 -6.54
CA LYS A 118 -6.04 -7.90 -7.08
C LYS A 118 -7.22 -8.84 -7.06
N THR A 119 -7.55 -9.41 -8.21
CA THR A 119 -8.44 -10.58 -8.27
C THR A 119 -7.69 -11.81 -7.74
N ASP A 120 -8.42 -12.85 -7.35
CA ASP A 120 -7.82 -14.11 -6.90
C ASP A 120 -6.85 -14.68 -7.96
N GLU A 121 -7.15 -14.50 -9.24
CA GLU A 121 -6.28 -14.90 -10.35
C GLU A 121 -5.01 -14.06 -10.42
N GLN A 122 -5.10 -12.74 -10.22
CA GLN A 122 -3.95 -11.85 -10.20
C GLN A 122 -3.03 -12.16 -9.01
N GLU A 123 -3.60 -12.35 -7.82
CA GLU A 123 -2.81 -12.77 -6.66
C GLU A 123 -2.15 -14.14 -6.89
N ALA A 124 -2.87 -15.09 -7.50
CA ALA A 124 -2.30 -16.39 -7.83
C ALA A 124 -1.14 -16.27 -8.82
N PHE A 125 -1.27 -15.42 -9.84
CA PHE A 125 -0.20 -15.15 -10.81
C PHE A 125 1.03 -14.49 -10.14
N GLU A 126 0.82 -13.50 -9.29
CA GLU A 126 1.89 -12.85 -8.54
C GLU A 126 2.61 -13.83 -7.61
N ARG A 127 1.88 -14.71 -6.91
CA ARG A 127 2.50 -15.76 -6.08
C ARG A 127 3.43 -16.65 -6.91
N LYS A 128 3.01 -17.05 -8.11
CA LYS A 128 3.84 -17.86 -9.02
C LYS A 128 5.09 -17.10 -9.47
N ARG A 129 4.94 -15.82 -9.83
CA ARG A 129 6.04 -14.93 -10.22
C ARG A 129 7.04 -14.71 -9.08
N ASN A 130 6.53 -14.43 -7.88
CA ASN A 130 7.34 -14.24 -6.68
C ASN A 130 8.13 -15.51 -6.32
N GLU A 131 7.51 -16.69 -6.46
CA GLU A 131 8.20 -17.97 -6.25
C GLU A 131 9.33 -18.16 -7.27
N PHE A 132 9.10 -17.75 -8.52
CA PHE A 132 10.13 -17.74 -9.55
C PHE A 132 11.28 -16.80 -9.16
N TYR A 133 11.01 -15.57 -8.74
CA TYR A 133 12.06 -14.64 -8.29
C TYR A 133 12.82 -15.15 -7.06
N ASP A 134 12.13 -15.75 -6.09
CA ASP A 134 12.77 -16.38 -4.92
C ASP A 134 13.70 -17.53 -5.31
N ASN A 135 13.38 -18.25 -6.38
CA ASN A 135 14.24 -19.28 -6.93
C ASN A 135 15.41 -18.70 -7.73
N LEU A 136 15.19 -17.68 -8.56
CA LEU A 136 16.27 -16.99 -9.28
C LEU A 136 17.25 -16.33 -8.33
N ASN A 137 16.81 -15.81 -7.20
CA ASN A 137 17.69 -15.24 -6.19
C ASN A 137 18.66 -16.25 -5.54
N LYS A 138 18.57 -17.55 -5.89
CA LYS A 138 19.50 -18.60 -5.46
C LYS A 138 20.65 -18.84 -6.44
N LEU A 139 20.58 -18.31 -7.66
CA LEU A 139 21.61 -18.50 -8.68
C LEU A 139 22.91 -17.79 -8.30
N ASP A 140 24.04 -18.32 -8.74
CA ASP A 140 25.33 -17.62 -8.64
C ASP A 140 25.45 -16.62 -9.79
N SER A 141 25.29 -15.33 -9.49
CA SER A 141 25.37 -14.27 -10.50
C SER A 141 26.78 -13.75 -10.72
N GLY A 142 27.79 -14.31 -10.02
CA GLY A 142 29.18 -13.87 -10.08
C GLY A 142 29.31 -12.35 -9.88
N ASP A 143 29.90 -11.68 -10.87
CA ASP A 143 30.14 -10.24 -10.86
C ASP A 143 29.00 -9.41 -11.50
N PHE A 144 27.80 -9.98 -11.59
CA PHE A 144 26.64 -9.32 -12.18
C PHE A 144 25.48 -9.18 -11.17
N LEU A 145 24.68 -8.13 -11.37
CA LEU A 145 23.27 -8.08 -11.01
C LEU A 145 22.43 -8.38 -12.25
N LEU A 146 21.22 -8.89 -12.08
CA LEU A 146 20.32 -9.19 -13.17
C LEU A 146 19.23 -8.13 -13.26
N TYR A 147 19.08 -7.56 -14.45
CA TYR A 147 17.87 -6.88 -14.87
C TYR A 147 16.96 -7.89 -15.57
N VAL A 148 15.84 -8.23 -14.92
CA VAL A 148 14.80 -9.03 -15.56
C VAL A 148 13.97 -8.09 -16.43
N GLU A 149 14.20 -8.12 -17.73
CA GLU A 149 13.48 -7.29 -18.70
C GLU A 149 12.09 -7.84 -19.00
N ARG A 150 11.96 -9.17 -19.10
CA ARG A 150 10.71 -9.84 -19.43
C ARG A 150 10.52 -11.11 -18.61
N PHE A 151 9.28 -11.32 -18.21
CA PHE A 151 8.83 -12.53 -17.53
C PHE A 151 7.39 -12.85 -17.96
N ASP A 152 7.23 -13.86 -18.81
CA ASP A 152 5.93 -14.31 -19.29
C ASP A 152 5.75 -15.80 -18.96
N ILE A 153 4.73 -16.13 -18.16
CA ILE A 153 4.30 -17.51 -17.97
C ILE A 153 3.32 -17.83 -19.11
N LEU A 154 3.70 -18.73 -20.01
CA LEU A 154 2.95 -19.02 -21.25
C LEU A 154 1.90 -20.13 -21.05
N THR A 155 1.97 -20.87 -19.94
CA THR A 155 0.99 -21.92 -19.60
C THR A 155 0.46 -21.78 -18.18
N LYS A 156 -0.57 -22.55 -17.82
CA LYS A 156 -1.13 -22.54 -16.44
C LYS A 156 -0.22 -23.24 -15.43
N LYS A 157 0.80 -23.98 -15.88
CA LYS A 157 1.70 -24.78 -15.03
C LYS A 157 2.69 -23.87 -14.29
N GLN A 158 3.19 -24.33 -13.15
CA GLN A 158 4.31 -23.67 -12.48
C GLN A 158 5.60 -24.02 -13.23
N PRO A 159 6.35 -23.03 -13.76
CA PRO A 159 7.56 -23.29 -14.52
C PRO A 159 8.67 -23.83 -13.61
N GLY A 160 9.32 -24.90 -14.05
CA GLY A 160 10.48 -25.45 -13.35
C GLY A 160 11.68 -24.51 -13.46
N THR A 161 12.25 -24.10 -12.33
CA THR A 161 13.32 -23.08 -12.29
C THR A 161 14.73 -23.62 -12.43
N LYS A 162 14.96 -24.92 -12.18
CA LYS A 162 16.30 -25.53 -12.19
C LYS A 162 17.03 -25.39 -13.53
N GLY A 163 16.35 -25.73 -14.64
CA GLY A 163 16.95 -25.64 -15.97
C GLY A 163 17.23 -24.19 -16.40
N ILE A 164 16.36 -23.26 -15.99
CA ILE A 164 16.50 -21.83 -16.27
C ILE A 164 17.70 -21.26 -15.54
N ILE A 165 17.85 -21.59 -14.25
CA ILE A 165 18.98 -21.16 -13.42
C ILE A 165 20.30 -21.67 -14.03
N ALA A 166 20.39 -22.97 -14.30
CA ALA A 166 21.60 -23.56 -14.88
C ALA A 166 21.97 -22.94 -16.24
N TYR A 167 20.97 -22.65 -17.08
CA TYR A 167 21.18 -21.97 -18.35
C TYR A 167 21.71 -20.55 -18.17
N ILE A 168 21.08 -19.76 -17.29
CA ILE A 168 21.52 -18.38 -17.01
C ILE A 168 22.96 -18.39 -16.46
N GLU A 169 23.28 -19.25 -15.49
CA GLU A 169 24.64 -19.38 -14.95
C GLU A 169 25.66 -19.75 -16.02
N GLN A 170 25.31 -20.67 -16.93
CA GLN A 170 26.17 -21.05 -18.05
C GLN A 170 26.42 -19.88 -19.01
N GLU A 171 25.39 -19.08 -19.32
CA GLU A 171 25.56 -17.91 -20.18
C GLU A 171 26.34 -16.78 -19.47
N LEU A 172 26.11 -16.55 -18.18
CA LEU A 172 26.88 -15.57 -17.40
C LEU A 172 28.38 -15.86 -17.40
N ASN A 173 28.77 -17.14 -17.30
CA ASN A 173 30.17 -17.56 -17.34
C ASN A 173 30.89 -17.25 -18.66
N LYS A 174 30.15 -16.97 -19.73
CA LYS A 174 30.71 -16.58 -21.04
C LYS A 174 30.95 -15.07 -21.15
N ILE A 175 30.44 -14.28 -20.20
CA ILE A 175 30.42 -12.81 -20.28
C ILE A 175 31.51 -12.24 -19.37
N ASN A 176 32.38 -11.40 -19.94
CA ASN A 176 33.39 -10.69 -19.16
C ASN A 176 32.80 -9.37 -18.59
N PRO A 177 32.70 -9.22 -17.25
CA PRO A 177 32.08 -8.05 -16.62
C PRO A 177 32.83 -6.74 -16.88
N ASP A 178 34.16 -6.79 -17.07
CA ASP A 178 34.97 -5.61 -17.34
C ASP A 178 34.77 -5.09 -18.77
N MET A 179 34.57 -6.01 -19.73
CA MET A 179 34.22 -5.65 -21.11
C MET A 179 32.84 -5.00 -21.17
N VAL A 180 31.83 -5.60 -20.51
CA VAL A 180 30.48 -5.02 -20.44
C VAL A 180 30.51 -3.63 -19.77
N SER A 181 31.31 -3.48 -18.71
CA SER A 181 31.47 -2.18 -18.04
C SER A 181 32.05 -1.10 -18.96
N LYS A 182 32.96 -1.47 -19.86
CA LYS A 182 33.51 -0.57 -20.87
C LYS A 182 32.45 -0.21 -21.92
N ASP A 183 31.71 -1.18 -22.43
CA ASP A 183 30.67 -0.97 -23.44
C ASP A 183 29.56 -0.05 -22.93
N ILE A 184 29.15 -0.18 -21.66
CA ILE A 184 28.17 0.71 -21.01
C ILE A 184 28.68 2.15 -20.95
N LYS A 185 29.97 2.37 -20.66
CA LYS A 185 30.55 3.72 -20.62
C LYS A 185 30.56 4.39 -21.99
N GLU A 186 30.78 3.61 -23.06
CA GLU A 186 30.87 4.13 -24.42
C GLU A 186 29.52 4.30 -25.10
N SER A 187 28.56 3.40 -24.83
CA SER A 187 27.30 3.30 -25.59
C SER A 187 26.03 3.31 -24.72
N GLY A 188 26.16 3.46 -23.40
CA GLY A 188 25.05 3.43 -22.46
C GLY A 188 24.50 2.03 -22.20
N ILE A 189 23.42 1.96 -21.40
CA ILE A 189 22.80 0.71 -20.95
C ILE A 189 22.06 -0.07 -22.06
N GLY A 190 21.90 0.51 -23.25
CA GLY A 190 21.25 -0.13 -24.39
C GLY A 190 22.00 -1.33 -24.97
N LYS A 191 23.30 -1.48 -24.66
CA LYS A 191 24.16 -2.58 -25.13
C LYS A 191 24.43 -3.67 -24.07
N LEU A 192 23.62 -3.74 -23.02
CA LEU A 192 23.72 -4.86 -22.09
C LEU A 192 23.53 -6.20 -22.83
N PRO A 193 24.34 -7.24 -22.52
CA PRO A 193 24.12 -8.57 -23.05
C PRO A 193 22.70 -9.04 -22.78
N VAL A 194 22.17 -9.88 -23.66
CA VAL A 194 20.83 -10.43 -23.51
C VAL A 194 20.95 -11.93 -23.34
N ILE A 195 20.40 -12.44 -22.24
CA ILE A 195 20.22 -13.87 -21.99
C ILE A 195 18.72 -14.13 -22.08
N GLU A 196 18.31 -14.87 -23.10
CA GLU A 196 16.91 -15.20 -23.37
C GLU A 196 16.69 -16.70 -23.24
N TYR A 197 15.69 -17.08 -22.45
CA TYR A 197 15.29 -18.47 -22.28
C TYR A 197 13.80 -18.60 -22.61
N ASN A 198 13.49 -19.54 -23.51
CA ASN A 198 12.12 -19.90 -23.86
C ASN A 198 12.00 -21.40 -24.09
N ASN A 199 11.09 -22.06 -23.39
CA ASN A 199 10.79 -23.49 -23.55
C ASN A 199 9.31 -23.79 -23.84
N GLY A 200 8.54 -22.78 -24.26
CA GLY A 200 7.09 -22.89 -24.51
C GLY A 200 6.21 -22.83 -23.26
N ASP A 201 6.74 -23.13 -22.07
CA ASP A 201 6.03 -22.94 -20.79
C ASP A 201 6.28 -21.55 -20.17
N ILE A 202 7.46 -21.00 -20.41
CA ILE A 202 7.90 -19.70 -19.87
C ILE A 202 8.83 -19.01 -20.87
N HIS A 203 8.76 -17.69 -20.92
CA HIS A 203 9.70 -16.82 -21.62
C HIS A 203 10.31 -15.82 -20.62
N VAL A 204 11.65 -15.85 -20.50
CA VAL A 204 12.41 -15.00 -19.60
C VAL A 204 13.51 -14.31 -20.38
N VAL A 205 13.64 -13.00 -20.20
CA VAL A 205 14.75 -12.21 -20.73
C VAL A 205 15.44 -11.51 -19.57
N VAL A 206 16.73 -11.80 -19.38
CA VAL A 206 17.56 -11.14 -18.39
C VAL A 206 18.76 -10.47 -19.04
N LYS A 207 19.14 -9.31 -18.48
CA LYS A 207 20.30 -8.52 -18.88
C LYS A 207 21.26 -8.43 -17.70
N PRO A 208 22.49 -8.96 -17.81
CA PRO A 208 23.46 -8.89 -16.73
C PRO A 208 24.10 -7.50 -16.68
N ILE A 209 24.00 -6.85 -15.53
CA ILE A 209 24.59 -5.55 -15.22
C ILE A 209 25.84 -5.80 -14.38
N PRO A 210 27.05 -5.45 -14.86
CA PRO A 210 28.27 -5.68 -14.10
C PRO A 210 28.28 -4.84 -12.83
N VAL A 211 28.70 -5.43 -11.72
CA VAL A 211 28.89 -4.69 -10.47
C VAL A 211 30.29 -4.08 -10.41
N THR A 212 30.41 -3.00 -9.63
CA THR A 212 31.70 -2.36 -9.38
C THR A 212 32.67 -3.33 -8.70
N PRO A 213 33.99 -3.21 -8.92
CA PRO A 213 34.97 -4.10 -8.30
C PRO A 213 34.87 -4.21 -6.77
N SER A 214 34.50 -3.12 -6.08
CA SER A 214 34.26 -3.11 -4.63
C SER A 214 33.04 -3.95 -4.22
N ALA A 215 32.00 -4.01 -5.06
CA ALA A 215 30.77 -4.77 -4.80
C ALA A 215 30.87 -6.25 -5.20
N ARG A 216 31.93 -6.69 -5.90
CA ARG A 216 32.16 -8.11 -6.26
C ARG A 216 32.37 -9.00 -5.04
N LYS A 217 33.03 -8.47 -4.01
CA LYS A 217 33.36 -9.20 -2.77
C LYS A 217 32.20 -9.27 -1.76
N VAL A 218 31.09 -8.62 -2.06
CA VAL A 218 29.91 -8.56 -1.19
C VAL A 218 28.89 -9.55 -1.71
N LYS A 219 28.39 -10.42 -0.82
CA LYS A 219 27.27 -11.29 -1.13
C LYS A 219 26.05 -10.44 -1.51
N LYS A 220 25.47 -10.72 -2.66
CA LYS A 220 24.37 -9.95 -3.24
C LYS A 220 23.23 -10.87 -3.67
N ARG A 221 22.02 -10.31 -3.70
CA ARG A 221 20.90 -10.96 -4.39
C ARG A 221 21.10 -10.80 -5.90
N PRO A 222 20.96 -11.88 -6.69
CA PRO A 222 21.11 -11.83 -8.13
C PRO A 222 20.26 -10.78 -8.82
N ILE A 223 18.98 -10.64 -8.48
CA ILE A 223 18.09 -9.70 -9.17
C ILE A 223 18.26 -8.30 -8.59
N GLY A 224 18.62 -7.34 -9.45
CA GLY A 224 18.74 -5.92 -9.12
C GLY A 224 17.61 -5.06 -9.69
N ILE A 225 17.06 -5.43 -10.84
CA ILE A 225 15.97 -4.70 -11.51
C ILE A 225 14.91 -5.71 -11.96
N TYR A 226 13.65 -5.41 -11.65
CA TYR A 226 12.48 -6.20 -12.05
C TYR A 226 11.82 -5.59 -13.29
N PRO A 227 10.97 -6.34 -14.02
CA PRO A 227 10.25 -5.79 -15.17
C PRO A 227 9.42 -4.59 -14.78
N VAL A 228 9.39 -3.57 -15.65
CA VAL A 228 8.52 -2.40 -15.47
C VAL A 228 7.09 -2.82 -15.82
N GLU A 229 6.19 -2.70 -14.85
CA GLU A 229 4.77 -2.91 -15.07
C GLU A 229 4.09 -1.55 -15.31
N THR A 230 3.51 -1.37 -16.49
CA THR A 230 2.69 -0.20 -16.81
C THR A 230 1.22 -0.57 -16.68
N PHE A 231 0.50 0.12 -15.81
CA PHE A 231 -0.95 -0.01 -15.67
C PHE A 231 -1.64 1.24 -16.23
N LEU A 232 -2.74 1.05 -16.96
CA LEU A 232 -3.64 2.14 -17.35
C LEU A 232 -4.90 2.06 -16.48
N GLY A 233 -5.00 2.91 -15.46
CA GLY A 233 -6.18 3.04 -14.61
C GLY A 233 -6.52 1.83 -13.73
N GLY A 234 -7.72 1.84 -13.14
CA GLY A 234 -8.27 0.77 -12.29
C GLY A 234 -8.17 1.02 -10.78
N GLY A 235 -7.22 1.85 -10.33
CA GLY A 235 -7.06 2.29 -8.93
C GLY A 235 -8.35 2.85 -8.32
N GLU A 236 -8.92 3.83 -9.02
CA GLU A 236 -10.10 4.58 -8.59
C GLU A 236 -11.35 3.70 -8.45
N GLU A 237 -11.58 2.76 -9.37
CA GLU A 237 -12.78 1.91 -9.38
C GLU A 237 -12.83 1.02 -8.15
N ALA A 238 -11.71 0.40 -7.80
CA ALA A 238 -11.64 -0.47 -6.64
C ALA A 238 -11.74 0.30 -5.32
N LEU A 239 -11.23 1.54 -5.27
CA LEU A 239 -11.47 2.45 -4.15
C LEU A 239 -12.97 2.79 -4.03
N ARG A 240 -13.62 3.23 -5.12
CA ARG A 240 -15.07 3.49 -5.18
C ARG A 240 -15.89 2.28 -4.73
N ASN A 241 -15.54 1.08 -5.21
CA ASN A 241 -16.22 -0.17 -4.87
C ASN A 241 -16.04 -0.55 -3.39
N SER A 242 -14.83 -0.38 -2.84
CA SER A 242 -14.54 -0.65 -1.43
C SER A 242 -15.33 0.30 -0.51
N ILE A 243 -15.33 1.60 -0.82
CA ILE A 243 -16.14 2.59 -0.11
C ILE A 243 -17.62 2.24 -0.21
N GLY A 244 -18.12 1.96 -1.41
CA GLY A 244 -19.53 1.67 -1.63
C GLY A 244 -20.04 0.44 -0.87
N LYS A 245 -19.21 -0.60 -0.70
CA LYS A 245 -19.53 -1.78 0.13
C LYS A 245 -19.61 -1.42 1.62
N LYS A 246 -18.64 -0.64 2.12
CA LYS A 246 -18.57 -0.26 3.55
C LYS A 246 -19.62 0.77 3.93
N ALA A 247 -19.85 1.78 3.10
CA ALA A 247 -20.85 2.83 3.34
C ALA A 247 -22.27 2.25 3.49
N LYS A 248 -22.59 1.15 2.81
CA LYS A 248 -23.90 0.48 2.92
C LYS A 248 -23.99 -0.54 4.05
N LYS A 249 -22.88 -0.84 4.75
CA LYS A 249 -22.78 -2.01 5.64
C LYS A 249 -23.78 -1.96 6.80
N TYR A 250 -24.00 -0.78 7.35
CA TYR A 250 -24.73 -0.55 8.61
C TYR A 250 -26.13 0.04 8.46
N GLY A 251 -26.52 0.48 7.25
CA GLY A 251 -27.76 1.20 7.06
C GLY A 251 -27.73 2.57 7.74
N LYS A 252 -28.80 2.92 8.47
CA LYS A 252 -28.92 4.19 9.17
C LYS A 252 -28.15 4.16 10.49
N LEU A 253 -27.26 5.12 10.68
CA LEU A 253 -26.46 5.32 11.89
C LEU A 253 -26.96 6.55 12.64
N ASP A 254 -26.77 6.54 13.97
CA ASP A 254 -27.15 7.59 14.90
C ASP A 254 -26.04 8.63 15.15
N LYS A 255 -24.83 8.35 14.65
CA LYS A 255 -23.63 9.17 14.84
C LYS A 255 -22.89 9.38 13.52
N PRO A 256 -22.00 10.37 13.45
CA PRO A 256 -21.03 10.49 12.38
C PRO A 256 -20.30 9.17 12.07
N PHE A 257 -20.03 8.94 10.79
CA PHE A 257 -19.38 7.72 10.32
C PHE A 257 -18.24 8.03 9.36
N ILE A 258 -17.04 7.54 9.66
CA ILE A 258 -15.86 7.69 8.82
C ILE A 258 -15.37 6.32 8.37
N ILE A 259 -15.09 6.18 7.08
CA ILE A 259 -14.40 5.01 6.54
C ILE A 259 -12.93 5.38 6.36
N CYS A 260 -12.04 4.65 7.02
CA CYS A 260 -10.60 4.76 6.88
C CYS A 260 -10.10 3.68 5.93
N LEU A 261 -9.38 4.09 4.88
CA LEU A 261 -8.88 3.24 3.80
C LEU A 261 -7.37 3.34 3.71
N ASN A 262 -6.69 2.21 3.78
CA ASN A 262 -5.28 2.15 3.45
C ASN A 262 -5.14 1.64 2.03
N SER A 263 -4.65 2.47 1.13
CA SER A 263 -4.44 2.11 -0.27
C SER A 263 -2.98 1.76 -0.48
N LEU A 264 -2.69 0.47 -0.55
CA LEU A 264 -1.35 -0.05 -0.80
C LEU A 264 -1.18 -0.54 -2.25
N ASP A 265 -2.10 -0.18 -3.13
CA ASP A 265 -2.11 -0.66 -4.50
C ASP A 265 -1.14 0.13 -5.39
N VAL A 266 -0.31 -0.61 -6.13
CA VAL A 266 0.65 -0.07 -7.10
C VAL A 266 0.00 0.67 -8.27
N ARG A 267 -1.31 0.45 -8.52
CA ARG A 267 -2.05 1.15 -9.57
C ARG A 267 -2.64 2.49 -9.13
N MET A 268 -2.47 2.87 -7.86
CA MET A 268 -2.86 4.20 -7.40
C MET A 268 -1.65 5.13 -7.51
N SER A 269 -1.79 6.20 -8.28
CA SER A 269 -0.75 7.20 -8.54
C SER A 269 -0.68 8.30 -7.47
N GLY A 270 -1.24 8.03 -6.27
CA GLY A 270 -1.31 8.96 -5.15
C GLY A 270 -2.59 9.78 -5.13
N LYS A 271 -2.48 11.03 -4.67
CA LYS A 271 -3.61 11.92 -4.35
C LYS A 271 -4.62 12.09 -5.49
N THR A 272 -4.15 12.26 -6.73
CA THR A 272 -5.02 12.56 -7.88
C THR A 272 -6.07 11.48 -8.10
N ASP A 273 -5.69 10.20 -7.99
CA ASP A 273 -6.63 9.09 -8.15
C ASP A 273 -7.63 9.03 -6.98
N VAL A 274 -7.17 9.37 -5.78
CA VAL A 274 -8.05 9.48 -4.61
C VAL A 274 -9.07 10.61 -4.82
N ASP A 275 -8.63 11.80 -5.23
CA ASP A 275 -9.52 12.93 -5.53
C ASP A 275 -10.53 12.57 -6.62
N ASN A 276 -10.08 11.92 -7.70
CA ASN A 276 -10.97 11.51 -8.79
C ASN A 276 -11.98 10.46 -8.34
N ALA A 277 -11.58 9.53 -7.47
CA ALA A 277 -12.50 8.56 -6.89
C ALA A 277 -13.56 9.24 -6.02
N ILE A 278 -13.14 10.17 -5.15
CA ILE A 278 -14.01 10.82 -4.15
C ILE A 278 -14.92 11.85 -4.81
N TRP A 279 -14.35 12.82 -5.52
CA TRP A 279 -15.02 13.99 -6.09
C TRP A 279 -15.54 13.78 -7.51
N GLY A 280 -14.94 12.84 -8.25
CA GLY A 280 -15.22 12.58 -9.66
C GLY A 280 -14.05 12.96 -10.58
N SER A 281 -14.03 12.36 -11.75
CA SER A 281 -12.99 12.58 -12.76
C SER A 281 -13.00 14.03 -13.26
N PRO A 282 -11.86 14.64 -13.61
CA PRO A 282 -11.86 15.98 -14.18
C PRO A 282 -12.53 15.99 -15.56
N ALA A 283 -13.30 17.04 -15.84
CA ALA A 283 -13.94 17.31 -17.12
C ALA A 283 -13.72 18.75 -17.53
N LEU A 284 -13.37 18.97 -18.78
CA LEU A 284 -13.28 20.30 -19.35
C LEU A 284 -14.66 20.74 -19.84
N SER A 285 -15.17 21.84 -19.30
CA SER A 285 -16.45 22.43 -19.72
C SER A 285 -16.18 23.58 -20.68
N TYR A 286 -16.63 23.47 -21.93
CA TYR A 286 -16.63 24.57 -22.89
C TYR A 286 -18.03 25.22 -22.93
N PRO A 287 -18.16 26.52 -22.65
CA PRO A 287 -19.39 27.24 -22.96
C PRO A 287 -19.57 27.30 -24.49
N ILE A 288 -20.72 26.88 -25.00
CA ILE A 288 -21.01 26.89 -26.45
C ILE A 288 -21.31 28.32 -26.96
N ASP A 289 -21.76 29.23 -26.09
CA ASP A 289 -22.27 30.56 -26.44
C ASP A 289 -21.53 31.74 -25.77
N SER A 290 -20.24 31.60 -25.42
CA SER A 290 -19.47 32.70 -24.82
C SER A 290 -18.25 33.06 -25.67
N GLU A 291 -18.13 34.35 -26.04
CA GLU A 291 -16.90 34.94 -26.63
C GLU A 291 -15.70 34.88 -25.66
N ILE A 292 -15.93 34.50 -24.40
CA ILE A 292 -14.90 34.34 -23.36
C ILE A 292 -14.62 32.84 -23.17
N LEU A 293 -13.48 32.39 -23.71
CA LEU A 293 -12.90 31.07 -23.47
C LEU A 293 -12.32 30.99 -22.04
N GLU A 294 -13.18 30.99 -21.02
CA GLU A 294 -12.77 30.56 -19.69
C GLU A 294 -12.88 29.04 -19.59
N ASN A 295 -11.73 28.37 -19.65
CA ASN A 295 -11.62 26.94 -19.35
C ASN A 295 -12.01 26.69 -17.89
N LYS A 296 -13.25 26.29 -17.62
CA LYS A 296 -13.67 25.84 -16.28
C LYS A 296 -13.55 24.33 -16.21
N TRP A 297 -12.53 23.86 -15.50
CA TRP A 297 -12.44 22.46 -15.08
C TRP A 297 -13.56 22.17 -14.10
N LYS A 298 -14.42 21.21 -14.44
CA LYS A 298 -15.49 20.66 -13.59
C LYS A 298 -15.17 19.22 -13.21
N ARG A 299 -15.90 18.68 -12.25
CA ARG A 299 -15.86 17.26 -11.91
C ARG A 299 -17.01 16.52 -12.60
N GLN A 300 -16.74 15.35 -13.16
CA GLN A 300 -17.74 14.43 -13.71
C GLN A 300 -18.65 13.93 -12.58
N ALA A 301 -19.87 13.53 -12.95
CA ALA A 301 -20.80 12.87 -12.03
C ALA A 301 -20.47 11.37 -11.89
N ASP A 302 -19.25 11.04 -11.46
CA ASP A 302 -18.74 9.68 -11.27
C ASP A 302 -17.95 9.49 -9.95
N GLY A 303 -18.04 10.46 -9.04
CA GLY A 303 -17.45 10.39 -7.70
C GLY A 303 -18.22 9.49 -6.73
N VAL A 304 -17.62 9.26 -5.56
CA VAL A 304 -18.24 8.53 -4.44
C VAL A 304 -19.40 9.32 -3.86
N PHE A 305 -19.21 10.60 -3.56
CA PHE A 305 -20.24 11.42 -2.91
C PHE A 305 -21.37 11.84 -3.86
N PHE A 306 -21.04 12.00 -5.14
CA PHE A 306 -21.98 12.41 -6.17
C PHE A 306 -21.71 11.67 -7.48
N ASN A 307 -22.76 11.08 -8.05
CA ASN A 307 -22.67 10.51 -9.40
C ASN A 307 -23.92 10.79 -10.23
N LYS A 308 -24.03 10.16 -11.41
CA LYS A 308 -25.20 10.30 -12.32
C LYS A 308 -26.56 10.02 -11.66
N ARG A 309 -26.59 9.39 -10.47
CA ARG A 309 -27.81 9.16 -9.68
C ARG A 309 -28.05 10.25 -8.61
N GLY A 310 -27.27 11.33 -8.62
CA GLY A 310 -27.26 12.38 -7.61
C GLY A 310 -26.34 12.07 -6.43
N VAL A 311 -26.66 12.68 -5.29
CA VAL A 311 -25.95 12.50 -4.01
C VAL A 311 -26.06 11.06 -3.53
N ARG A 312 -24.94 10.49 -3.08
CA ARG A 312 -24.83 9.10 -2.61
C ARG A 312 -24.38 9.07 -1.16
N PHE A 313 -24.52 7.90 -0.52
CA PHE A 313 -23.92 7.57 0.78
C PHE A 313 -24.10 8.62 1.89
N LYS A 314 -25.29 9.23 2.00
CA LYS A 314 -25.55 10.31 2.98
C LYS A 314 -25.33 9.91 4.44
N ASN A 315 -25.33 8.62 4.76
CA ASN A 315 -25.00 8.12 6.09
C ASN A 315 -23.48 8.16 6.41
N LEU A 316 -22.64 8.40 5.40
CA LEU A 316 -21.21 8.60 5.53
C LEU A 316 -20.93 10.07 5.83
N THR A 317 -20.11 10.34 6.85
CA THR A 317 -19.70 11.69 7.25
C THR A 317 -18.38 12.07 6.62
N GLY A 318 -17.45 11.12 6.49
CA GLY A 318 -16.18 11.37 5.82
C GLY A 318 -15.46 10.11 5.38
N ILE A 319 -14.39 10.30 4.62
CA ILE A 319 -13.53 9.23 4.13
C ILE A 319 -12.09 9.63 4.43
N PHE A 320 -11.37 8.80 5.18
CA PHE A 320 -9.95 8.95 5.40
C PHE A 320 -9.22 7.98 4.48
N VAL A 321 -8.28 8.45 3.67
CA VAL A 321 -7.44 7.62 2.80
C VAL A 321 -5.98 7.87 3.14
N SER A 322 -5.20 6.81 3.34
CA SER A 322 -3.76 6.89 3.58
C SER A 322 -3.02 5.86 2.73
N GLU A 323 -1.72 6.05 2.57
CA GLU A 323 -0.80 5.10 1.95
C GLU A 323 0.29 4.73 2.96
N ILE A 324 -0.08 3.95 3.97
CA ILE A 324 0.78 3.68 5.13
C ILE A 324 1.15 2.21 5.25
N CYS A 325 2.44 1.97 5.43
CA CYS A 325 3.01 0.68 5.79
C CYS A 325 3.97 0.90 6.98
N PRO A 326 4.43 -0.16 7.65
CA PRO A 326 5.27 0.03 8.83
C PRO A 326 6.61 0.76 8.56
N HIS A 327 7.06 0.82 7.30
CA HIS A 327 8.32 1.47 6.92
C HIS A 327 8.21 2.99 6.74
N ASN A 328 7.03 3.51 6.38
CA ASN A 328 6.88 4.92 6.00
C ASN A 328 6.03 5.73 6.99
N ILE A 329 5.74 5.19 8.18
CA ILE A 329 4.84 5.80 9.18
C ILE A 329 5.11 7.30 9.38
N SER A 330 6.38 7.70 9.54
CA SER A 330 6.78 9.09 9.85
C SER A 330 6.60 10.07 8.69
N VAL A 331 6.44 9.58 7.46
CA VAL A 331 6.38 10.39 6.24
C VAL A 331 5.14 10.08 5.39
N ALA A 332 4.25 9.24 5.89
CA ALA A 332 3.04 8.86 5.18
C ALA A 332 2.09 10.06 5.09
N ASN A 333 1.55 10.27 3.89
CA ASN A 333 0.49 11.24 3.68
C ASN A 333 -0.88 10.60 3.93
N TYR A 334 -1.86 11.44 4.26
CA TYR A 334 -3.27 11.08 4.30
C TYR A 334 -4.15 12.18 3.72
N TRP A 335 -5.37 11.78 3.36
CA TRP A 335 -6.41 12.65 2.84
C TRP A 335 -7.73 12.29 3.51
N LEU A 336 -8.16 13.13 4.45
CA LEU A 336 -9.49 13.05 5.03
C LEU A 336 -10.43 13.93 4.21
N TYR A 337 -11.59 13.42 3.83
CA TYR A 337 -12.59 14.12 3.03
C TYR A 337 -13.89 14.25 3.82
N GLU A 338 -14.41 15.47 3.93
CA GLU A 338 -15.75 15.72 4.44
C GLU A 338 -16.79 15.39 3.37
N HIS A 339 -17.85 14.67 3.75
CA HIS A 339 -18.98 14.43 2.87
C HIS A 339 -19.95 15.64 2.93
N PRO A 340 -20.04 16.48 1.87
CA PRO A 340 -20.79 17.76 1.93
C PRO A 340 -22.29 17.59 2.18
N PHE A 341 -22.85 16.45 1.78
CA PHE A 341 -24.28 16.13 1.93
C PHE A 341 -24.58 15.05 2.98
N SER A 342 -23.72 14.89 3.99
CA SER A 342 -23.95 13.91 5.07
C SER A 342 -25.22 14.26 5.86
N GLU A 343 -25.97 13.24 6.27
CA GLU A 343 -27.10 13.33 7.20
C GLU A 343 -26.61 13.44 8.65
N ASN A 344 -25.48 12.80 8.99
CA ASN A 344 -24.86 12.86 10.32
C ASN A 344 -23.65 13.80 10.28
N LYS A 345 -23.92 15.10 10.17
CA LYS A 345 -22.88 16.14 10.09
C LYS A 345 -22.11 16.25 11.40
N MET A 346 -20.84 16.65 11.28
CA MET A 346 -19.98 17.01 12.40
C MET A 346 -19.08 18.19 12.00
N ASP A 347 -18.53 18.87 12.99
CA ASP A 347 -17.50 19.87 12.76
C ASP A 347 -16.13 19.19 12.60
N PHE A 348 -15.63 19.12 11.36
CA PHE A 348 -14.35 18.47 11.05
C PHE A 348 -13.15 19.19 11.69
N ASN A 349 -13.26 20.48 12.06
CA ASN A 349 -12.18 21.17 12.76
C ASN A 349 -11.89 20.54 14.14
N LYS A 350 -12.87 19.83 14.71
CA LYS A 350 -12.73 19.13 15.98
C LYS A 350 -12.14 17.72 15.84
N ILE A 351 -11.79 17.27 14.63
CA ILE A 351 -11.23 15.91 14.46
C ILE A 351 -9.74 15.85 14.79
N GLY A 352 -9.03 16.98 14.74
CA GLY A 352 -7.58 17.03 14.97
C GLY A 352 -6.74 16.50 13.80
N LEU A 353 -7.31 16.44 12.60
CA LEU A 353 -6.64 16.07 11.36
C LEU A 353 -6.91 17.11 10.28
N LYS A 354 -5.98 17.29 9.35
CA LYS A 354 -6.22 18.08 8.14
C LYS A 354 -7.27 17.40 7.27
N PHE A 355 -8.15 18.17 6.64
CA PHE A 355 -9.23 17.61 5.84
C PHE A 355 -9.56 18.47 4.62
N ASN A 356 -10.05 17.78 3.60
CA ASN A 356 -10.49 18.28 2.32
C ASN A 356 -12.00 18.46 2.37
N TYR A 357 -12.49 19.57 1.84
CA TYR A 357 -13.92 19.89 1.87
C TYR A 357 -14.31 20.72 0.66
N MET A 358 -15.62 20.80 0.41
CA MET A 358 -16.18 21.70 -0.60
C MET A 358 -16.45 23.06 0.07
N HIS A 359 -15.88 24.12 -0.49
CA HIS A 359 -16.22 25.49 -0.14
C HIS A 359 -16.85 26.16 -1.37
N GLU A 360 -18.13 26.52 -1.27
CA GLU A 360 -18.91 27.00 -2.41
C GLU A 360 -18.81 26.01 -3.58
N ASP A 361 -18.20 26.43 -4.70
CA ASP A 361 -18.08 25.65 -5.93
C ASP A 361 -16.66 25.07 -6.15
N HIS A 362 -15.76 25.14 -5.16
CA HIS A 362 -14.40 24.62 -5.29
C HIS A 362 -14.01 23.66 -4.14
N ILE A 363 -13.06 22.77 -4.45
CA ILE A 363 -12.49 21.82 -3.50
C ILE A 363 -11.33 22.53 -2.80
N VAL A 364 -11.38 22.58 -1.47
CA VAL A 364 -10.24 22.99 -0.64
C VAL A 364 -9.43 21.75 -0.30
N ASP A 365 -8.17 21.75 -0.73
CA ASP A 365 -7.22 20.67 -0.51
C ASP A 365 -6.36 20.96 0.72
N ASN A 366 -6.45 20.08 1.72
CA ASN A 366 -5.53 20.08 2.85
C ASN A 366 -4.96 18.68 3.03
N THR A 367 -3.88 18.40 2.30
CA THR A 367 -3.14 17.15 2.46
C THR A 367 -2.55 17.05 3.87
N GLY A 368 -2.79 15.91 4.50
CA GLY A 368 -2.19 15.52 5.77
C GLY A 368 -0.79 14.99 5.55
N ASP A 369 0.21 15.65 6.14
CA ASP A 369 1.64 15.34 6.05
C ASP A 369 2.31 15.32 7.45
N ASP A 370 1.48 15.20 8.49
CA ASP A 370 1.83 15.35 9.91
C ASP A 370 1.62 14.08 10.75
N ILE A 371 1.45 12.90 10.13
CA ILE A 371 1.30 11.62 10.87
C ILE A 371 2.50 11.36 11.79
N GLY A 372 3.72 11.61 11.31
CA GLY A 372 4.93 11.44 12.12
C GLY A 372 4.92 12.34 13.37
N ASP A 373 4.47 13.58 13.24
CA ASP A 373 4.39 14.53 14.35
C ASP A 373 3.32 14.10 15.37
N ILE A 374 2.15 13.67 14.90
CA ILE A 374 1.05 13.17 15.73
C ILE A 374 1.49 11.92 16.51
N LEU A 375 2.18 10.99 15.85
CA LEU A 375 2.65 9.74 16.46
C LEU A 375 3.97 9.89 17.23
N HIS A 376 4.60 11.07 17.17
CA HIS A 376 5.91 11.37 17.74
C HIS A 376 7.03 10.46 17.20
N ILE A 377 7.02 10.21 15.89
CA ILE A 377 8.03 9.42 15.18
C ILE A 377 8.78 10.34 14.22
N SER A 378 10.09 10.48 14.44
CA SER A 378 10.97 11.29 13.59
C SER A 378 10.99 10.79 12.13
N LYS A 379 11.15 11.71 11.17
CA LYS A 379 11.32 11.36 9.75
C LYS A 379 12.54 10.44 9.54
N ASP A 380 13.54 10.55 10.40
CA ASP A 380 14.82 9.84 10.27
C ASP A 380 14.86 8.57 11.13
N TRP A 381 13.72 8.10 11.66
CA TRP A 381 13.66 7.02 12.66
C TRP A 381 14.24 5.67 12.23
N LEU A 382 14.45 5.43 10.93
CA LEU A 382 15.03 4.18 10.39
C LEU A 382 16.50 4.30 9.96
N VAL A 383 17.13 5.46 10.17
CA VAL A 383 18.51 5.75 9.74
C VAL A 383 19.52 5.48 10.84
#